data_AF-A0A963LDR4-F1
#
_entry.id   AF-A0A963LDR4-F1
#
_cell.length_a   1.000
_cell.length_b   1.000
_cell.length_c   1.000
_cell.angle_alpha   90.00
_cell.angle_beta   90.00
_cell.angle_gamma   90.00
#
_symmetry.space_group_name_H-M   'P 1'
#
loop_
_entity.id
_entity.type
_entity.pdbx_description
1 polymer ?
#
loop_
_entity_poly.entity_id
_entity_poly.type
_entity_poly.pdbx_seq_one_letter_code
_entity_poly.pdbx_strand_id
1 'polypeptide(L)'
;IVPGHPQPGQKAFETALWHALSRFDPARPIFIESESKKVGNLRVPEGLIREMRERGECLLVEMPQEGRLALLLEDYDFFVRDPALLSRQLEGLVTLRGRETVRAWQAQAVGGAVADVFVDLMRVHYDPGYLKSMRANFKGFDTAQRVPIEDGAAATLRRVASALLQGAAPR
;
A
#
# COMPACT_ATOMS: atom_id res chain seq x y z
N ILE A 1 -7.95 -9.35 1.34
CA ILE A 1 -8.28 -10.69 0.81
C ILE A 1 -8.91 -10.46 -0.54
N VAL A 2 -8.29 -10.93 -1.62
CA VAL A 2 -8.96 -10.95 -2.92
C VAL A 2 -9.96 -12.11 -2.87
N PRO A 3 -11.27 -11.87 -3.06
CA PRO A 3 -12.25 -12.95 -3.08
C PRO A 3 -11.84 -14.05 -4.09
N GLY A 4 -11.94 -15.31 -3.70
CA GLY A 4 -11.69 -16.45 -4.59
C GLY A 4 -10.27 -17.02 -4.59
N HIS A 5 -9.30 -16.42 -3.89
CA HIS A 5 -7.93 -16.93 -3.82
C HIS A 5 -7.54 -17.31 -2.38
N PRO A 6 -7.57 -18.60 -2.01
CA PRO A 6 -7.18 -19.02 -0.66
C PRO A 6 -5.68 -18.74 -0.42
N GLN A 7 -5.34 -18.23 0.77
CA GLN A 7 -3.93 -18.06 1.14
C GLN A 7 -3.29 -19.44 1.39
N PRO A 8 -1.99 -19.61 1.05
CA PRO A 8 -1.25 -20.82 1.39
C PRO A 8 -1.14 -20.99 2.92
N GLY A 9 -0.72 -22.17 3.37
CA GLY A 9 -0.31 -22.35 4.77
C GLY A 9 0.98 -21.58 5.07
N GLN A 10 1.20 -21.20 6.35
CA GLN A 10 2.37 -20.43 6.78
C GLN A 10 3.70 -21.05 6.32
N LYS A 11 3.88 -22.37 6.51
CA LYS A 11 5.10 -23.07 6.07
C LYS A 11 5.31 -23.00 4.54
N ALA A 12 4.23 -23.13 3.76
CA ALA A 12 4.33 -23.06 2.31
C ALA A 12 4.70 -21.64 1.84
N PHE A 13 4.15 -20.62 2.48
CA PHE A 13 4.53 -19.22 2.25
C PHE A 13 6.01 -18.97 2.57
N GLU A 14 6.48 -19.39 3.74
CA GLU A 14 7.88 -19.19 4.15
C GLU A 14 8.86 -19.93 3.25
N THR A 15 8.56 -21.18 2.86
CA THR A 15 9.37 -21.94 1.91
C THR A 15 9.44 -21.26 0.55
N ALA A 16 8.30 -20.77 0.04
CA ALA A 16 8.26 -20.06 -1.25
C ALA A 16 9.06 -18.76 -1.20
N LEU A 17 8.94 -18.00 -0.11
CA LEU A 17 9.68 -16.77 0.11
C LEU A 17 11.19 -17.04 0.20
N TRP A 18 11.62 -18.02 0.99
CA TRP A 18 13.03 -18.41 1.09
C TRP A 18 13.59 -18.86 -0.26
N HIS A 19 12.84 -19.66 -1.01
CA HIS A 19 13.26 -20.14 -2.32
C HIS A 19 13.35 -19.01 -3.35
N ALA A 20 12.51 -17.98 -3.26
CA ALA A 20 12.63 -16.79 -4.11
C ALA A 20 13.87 -15.96 -3.73
N LEU A 21 14.06 -15.68 -2.43
CA LEU A 21 15.18 -14.89 -1.93
C LEU A 21 16.54 -15.56 -2.20
N SER A 22 16.63 -16.88 -2.09
CA SER A 22 17.89 -17.62 -2.33
C SER A 22 18.36 -17.61 -3.79
N ARG A 23 17.51 -17.17 -4.71
CA ARG A 23 17.82 -17.03 -6.14
C ARG A 23 18.20 -15.60 -6.53
N PHE A 24 18.13 -14.65 -5.61
CA PHE A 24 18.56 -13.29 -5.89
C PHE A 24 20.07 -13.22 -6.01
N ASP A 25 20.53 -12.40 -6.97
CA ASP A 25 21.93 -12.03 -7.09
C ASP A 25 22.24 -10.92 -6.09
N PRO A 26 23.07 -11.18 -5.06
CA PRO A 26 23.40 -10.16 -4.05
C PRO A 26 24.23 -9.00 -4.61
N ALA A 27 24.77 -9.10 -5.84
CA ALA A 27 25.45 -8.00 -6.51
C ALA A 27 24.47 -6.99 -7.15
N ARG A 28 23.16 -7.27 -7.13
CA ARG A 28 22.12 -6.41 -7.70
C ARG A 28 21.23 -5.84 -6.60
N PRO A 29 20.68 -4.62 -6.79
CA PRO A 29 19.72 -4.06 -5.84
C PRO A 29 18.47 -4.95 -5.76
N ILE A 30 18.03 -5.22 -4.54
CA ILE A 30 16.81 -5.96 -4.23
C ILE A 30 15.81 -4.98 -3.64
N PHE A 31 14.70 -4.77 -4.34
CA PHE A 31 13.61 -3.92 -3.85
C PHE A 31 12.58 -4.77 -3.13
N ILE A 32 12.12 -4.27 -1.98
CA ILE A 32 11.06 -4.85 -1.18
C ILE A 32 10.07 -3.74 -0.85
N GLU A 33 8.78 -4.02 -1.03
CA GLU A 33 7.73 -3.11 -0.59
C GLU A 33 7.75 -3.00 0.95
N SER A 34 7.41 -1.84 1.50
CA SER A 34 7.33 -1.60 2.94
C SER A 34 6.13 -2.30 3.59
N GLU A 35 5.98 -3.60 3.31
CA GLU A 35 4.90 -4.44 3.77
C GLU A 35 4.96 -4.61 5.29
N SER A 36 3.79 -4.78 5.89
CA SER A 36 3.68 -5.03 7.31
C SER A 36 4.22 -6.41 7.67
N LYS A 37 4.38 -6.67 8.97
CA LYS A 37 4.74 -8.02 9.46
C LYS A 37 3.70 -9.11 9.12
N LYS A 38 2.53 -8.74 8.60
CA LYS A 38 1.46 -9.68 8.20
C LYS A 38 0.93 -9.38 6.80
N VAL A 39 0.74 -10.44 6.02
CA VAL A 39 0.04 -10.38 4.71
C VAL A 39 -1.23 -11.20 4.83
N GLY A 40 -2.35 -10.53 5.13
CA GLY A 40 -3.58 -11.20 5.56
C GLY A 40 -3.35 -12.03 6.83
N ASN A 41 -3.54 -13.35 6.73
CA ASN A 41 -3.32 -14.28 7.84
C ASN A 41 -1.87 -14.75 7.98
N LEU A 42 -1.03 -14.48 6.97
CA LEU A 42 0.37 -14.90 6.94
C LEU A 42 1.26 -13.95 7.72
N ARG A 43 2.35 -14.46 8.27
CA ARG A 43 3.40 -13.65 8.92
C ARG A 43 4.66 -13.66 8.06
N VAL A 44 5.23 -12.48 7.85
CA VAL A 44 6.55 -12.36 7.20
C VAL A 44 7.63 -12.81 8.20
N PRO A 45 8.65 -13.58 7.78
CA PRO A 45 9.74 -13.99 8.67
C PRO A 45 10.38 -12.80 9.40
N GLU A 46 10.58 -12.95 10.71
CA GLU A 46 11.06 -11.87 11.57
C GLU A 46 12.43 -11.34 11.13
N GLY A 47 13.33 -12.23 10.70
CA GLY A 47 14.64 -11.84 10.17
C GLY A 47 14.53 -10.89 8.98
N LEU A 48 13.64 -11.18 8.02
CA LEU A 48 13.43 -10.32 6.85
C LEU A 48 12.84 -8.97 7.26
N ILE A 49 11.85 -8.96 8.15
CA ILE A 49 11.24 -7.72 8.66
C ILE A 49 12.28 -6.86 9.37
N ARG A 50 13.14 -7.46 10.20
CA ARG A 50 14.19 -6.73 10.91
C ARG A 50 15.19 -6.10 9.95
N GLU A 51 15.73 -6.87 9.00
CA GLU A 51 16.70 -6.32 8.03
C GLU A 51 16.08 -5.19 7.19
N MET A 52 14.85 -5.38 6.71
CA MET A 52 14.11 -4.36 5.97
C MET A 52 13.96 -3.04 6.76
N ARG A 53 13.60 -3.14 8.04
CA ARG A 53 13.35 -1.98 8.91
C ARG A 53 14.59 -1.27 9.40
N GLU A 54 15.64 -2.03 9.69
CA GLU A 54 16.86 -1.51 10.32
C GLU A 54 17.92 -1.08 9.32
N ARG A 55 17.99 -1.74 8.16
CA ARG A 55 19.05 -1.52 7.16
C ARG A 55 18.54 -1.11 5.78
N GLY A 56 17.26 -1.32 5.49
CA GLY A 56 16.69 -0.98 4.20
C GLY A 56 16.79 0.51 3.90
N GLU A 57 17.32 0.85 2.72
CA GLU A 57 17.26 2.20 2.18
C GLU A 57 15.80 2.51 1.79
N CYS A 58 15.25 3.55 2.39
CA CYS A 58 13.86 3.92 2.16
C CYS A 58 13.72 4.78 0.90
N LEU A 59 12.91 4.32 -0.04
CA LEU A 59 12.45 5.10 -1.18
C LEU A 59 10.97 5.44 -0.97
N LEU A 60 10.65 6.73 -0.90
CA LEU A 60 9.29 7.21 -0.74
C LEU A 60 8.73 7.56 -2.12
N VAL A 61 7.94 6.66 -2.69
CA VAL A 61 7.21 6.91 -3.94
C VAL A 61 6.02 7.81 -3.65
N GLU A 62 5.98 8.97 -4.31
CA GLU A 62 4.94 9.98 -4.09
C GLU A 62 4.18 10.25 -5.38
N MET A 63 2.87 10.03 -5.32
CA MET A 63 1.96 10.29 -6.42
C MET A 63 0.94 11.35 -5.99
N PRO A 64 0.59 12.31 -6.85
CA PRO A 64 -0.52 13.24 -6.60
C PRO A 64 -1.81 12.51 -6.23
N GLN A 65 -2.65 13.15 -5.43
CA GLN A 65 -3.89 12.55 -4.93
C GLN A 65 -4.79 12.06 -6.07
N GLU A 66 -4.80 12.78 -7.18
CA GLU A 66 -5.59 12.50 -8.37
C GLU A 66 -5.15 11.17 -9.02
N GLY A 67 -3.84 10.95 -9.14
CA GLY A 67 -3.28 9.70 -9.67
C GLY A 67 -3.57 8.51 -8.75
N ARG A 68 -3.45 8.73 -7.43
CA ARG A 68 -3.77 7.71 -6.42
C ARG A 68 -5.25 7.33 -6.46
N LEU A 69 -6.13 8.32 -6.57
CA LEU A 69 -7.57 8.10 -6.68
C LEU A 69 -7.93 7.34 -7.96
N ALA A 70 -7.33 7.70 -9.10
CA ALA A 70 -7.56 7.02 -10.37
C ALA A 70 -7.24 5.52 -10.28
N LEU A 71 -6.07 5.18 -9.72
CA LEU A 71 -5.69 3.77 -9.47
C LEU A 71 -6.66 3.05 -8.55
N LEU A 72 -7.05 3.68 -7.43
CA LEU A 72 -7.98 3.07 -6.49
C LEU A 72 -9.35 2.83 -7.11
N LEU A 73 -9.84 3.73 -7.97
CA LEU A 73 -11.13 3.54 -8.64
C LEU A 73 -11.08 2.45 -9.71
N GLU A 74 -9.90 2.19 -10.30
CA GLU A 74 -9.67 1.05 -11.19
C GLU A 74 -9.70 -0.27 -10.41
N ASP A 75 -8.87 -0.37 -9.36
CA ASP A 75 -8.74 -1.60 -8.55
C ASP A 75 -10.01 -1.94 -7.76
N TYR A 76 -10.80 -0.92 -7.41
CA TYR A 76 -11.99 -1.03 -6.59
C TYR A 76 -13.27 -0.59 -7.31
N ASP A 77 -13.33 -0.77 -8.64
CA ASP A 77 -14.51 -0.41 -9.45
C ASP A 77 -15.83 -0.98 -8.90
N PHE A 78 -15.75 -2.10 -8.16
CA PHE A 78 -16.89 -2.80 -7.63
C PHE A 78 -17.56 -2.04 -6.50
N PHE A 79 -16.84 -1.14 -5.81
CA PHE A 79 -17.45 -0.22 -4.85
C PHE A 79 -18.18 0.95 -5.53
N VAL A 80 -17.79 1.31 -6.76
CA VAL A 80 -18.55 2.26 -7.59
C VAL A 80 -19.82 1.58 -8.12
N ARG A 81 -19.71 0.31 -8.53
CA ARG A 81 -20.84 -0.50 -9.03
C ARG A 81 -21.82 -0.92 -7.94
N ASP A 82 -21.34 -1.12 -6.70
CA ASP A 82 -22.15 -1.43 -5.52
C ASP A 82 -21.77 -0.54 -4.32
N PRO A 83 -22.29 0.71 -4.26
CA PRO A 83 -22.00 1.61 -3.15
C PRO A 83 -22.59 1.15 -1.81
N ALA A 84 -23.59 0.26 -1.83
CA ALA A 84 -24.13 -0.33 -0.60
C ALA A 84 -23.14 -1.31 0.03
N LEU A 85 -22.36 -2.04 -0.78
CA LEU A 85 -21.23 -2.82 -0.30
C LEU A 85 -20.19 -1.93 0.38
N LEU A 86 -19.78 -0.82 -0.23
CA LEU A 86 -18.85 0.14 0.39
C LEU A 86 -19.40 0.66 1.73
N SER A 87 -20.66 1.09 1.76
CA SER A 87 -21.34 1.57 2.96
C SER A 87 -21.29 0.58 4.13
N ARG A 88 -21.52 -0.71 3.86
CA ARG A 88 -21.39 -1.78 4.87
C ARG A 88 -19.95 -1.94 5.37
N GLN A 89 -18.96 -1.87 4.48
CA GLN A 89 -17.55 -1.98 4.87
C GLN A 89 -17.09 -0.82 5.75
N LEU A 90 -17.61 0.39 5.52
CA LEU A 90 -17.29 1.58 6.30
C LEU A 90 -17.71 1.47 7.77
N GLU A 91 -18.72 0.66 8.10
CA GLU A 91 -19.17 0.45 9.49
C GLU A 91 -18.03 -0.03 10.40
N GLY A 92 -17.09 -0.81 9.86
CA GLY A 92 -15.91 -1.29 10.60
C GLY A 92 -14.98 -0.17 11.08
N LEU A 93 -15.11 1.05 10.55
CA LEU A 93 -14.29 2.20 10.91
C LEU A 93 -14.91 3.07 12.01
N VAL A 94 -16.13 2.77 12.50
CA VAL A 94 -16.82 3.60 13.51
C VAL A 94 -15.98 3.74 14.78
N THR A 95 -15.31 2.67 15.22
CA THR A 95 -14.45 2.68 16.42
C THR A 95 -13.20 3.54 16.24
N LEU A 96 -12.73 3.71 15.00
CA LEU A 96 -11.50 4.42 14.66
C LEU A 96 -11.74 5.88 14.28
N ARG A 97 -12.89 6.21 13.70
CA ARG A 97 -13.18 7.52 13.10
C ARG A 97 -14.40 8.22 13.68
N GLY A 98 -15.16 7.54 14.53
CA GLY A 98 -16.40 8.04 15.09
C GLY A 98 -17.60 7.81 14.18
N ARG A 99 -18.78 7.72 14.79
CA ARG A 99 -20.02 7.37 14.11
C ARG A 99 -20.51 8.44 13.13
N GLU A 100 -20.29 9.71 13.45
CA GLU A 100 -20.69 10.84 12.60
C GLU A 100 -19.93 10.82 11.27
N THR A 101 -18.60 10.77 11.32
CA THR A 101 -17.72 10.67 10.15
C THR A 101 -18.11 9.49 9.26
N VAL A 102 -18.29 8.31 9.86
CA VAL A 102 -18.65 7.11 9.09
C VAL A 102 -20.03 7.24 8.45
N ARG A 103 -21.01 7.81 9.15
CA ARG A 103 -22.35 8.06 8.56
C ARG A 103 -22.28 9.04 7.39
N ALA A 104 -21.44 10.07 7.46
CA ALA A 104 -21.23 11.00 6.35
C ALA A 104 -20.67 10.26 5.12
N TRP A 105 -19.64 9.44 5.31
CA TRP A 105 -19.08 8.61 4.22
C TRP A 105 -20.09 7.61 3.66
N GLN A 106 -20.88 6.96 4.50
CA GLN A 106 -21.93 6.04 4.08
C GLN A 106 -22.98 6.75 3.22
N ALA A 107 -23.40 7.97 3.61
CA ALA A 107 -24.35 8.76 2.85
C ALA A 107 -23.77 9.22 1.50
N GLN A 108 -22.52 9.67 1.47
CA GLN A 108 -21.82 10.04 0.23
C GLN A 108 -21.70 8.85 -0.73
N ALA A 109 -21.30 7.68 -0.22
CA ALA A 109 -21.18 6.46 -1.02
C ALA A 109 -22.54 6.11 -1.67
N VAL A 110 -23.61 6.01 -0.88
CA VAL A 110 -24.96 5.70 -1.40
C VAL A 110 -25.48 6.79 -2.35
N GLY A 111 -25.06 8.04 -2.15
CA GLY A 111 -25.34 9.16 -3.05
C GLY A 111 -24.51 9.17 -4.35
N GLY A 112 -23.67 8.16 -4.58
CA GLY A 112 -22.83 8.03 -5.78
C GLY A 112 -21.48 8.78 -5.71
N ALA A 113 -21.20 9.48 -4.61
CA ALA A 113 -19.96 10.23 -4.39
C ALA A 113 -18.82 9.34 -3.85
N VAL A 114 -18.62 8.16 -4.47
CA VAL A 114 -17.61 7.17 -4.02
C VAL A 114 -16.19 7.71 -4.10
N ALA A 115 -15.88 8.52 -5.12
CA ALA A 115 -14.56 9.14 -5.28
C ALA A 115 -14.23 10.08 -4.10
N ASP A 116 -15.20 10.88 -3.64
CA ASP A 116 -15.01 11.78 -2.49
C ASP A 116 -14.76 10.99 -1.20
N VAL A 117 -15.49 9.88 -1.01
CA VAL A 117 -15.25 8.98 0.12
C VAL A 117 -13.83 8.42 0.09
N PHE A 118 -13.32 8.05 -1.08
CA PHE A 118 -11.95 7.52 -1.22
C PHE A 118 -10.89 8.57 -0.92
N VAL A 119 -11.09 9.81 -1.39
CA VAL A 119 -10.23 10.95 -1.05
C VAL A 119 -10.17 11.15 0.47
N ASP A 120 -11.32 11.15 1.13
CA ASP A 120 -11.37 11.30 2.59
C ASP A 120 -10.77 10.10 3.32
N LEU A 121 -11.01 8.88 2.86
CA LEU A 121 -10.40 7.68 3.44
C LEU A 121 -8.87 7.74 3.36
N MET A 122 -8.31 8.11 2.20
CA MET A 122 -6.87 8.31 2.05
C MET A 122 -6.36 9.33 3.07
N ARG A 123 -6.93 10.54 3.05
CA ARG A 123 -6.43 11.66 3.84
C ARG A 123 -6.62 11.50 5.35
N VAL A 124 -7.80 11.03 5.77
CA VAL A 124 -8.21 11.04 7.18
C VAL A 124 -7.87 9.72 7.87
N HIS A 125 -7.95 8.59 7.17
CA HIS A 125 -7.79 7.27 7.77
C HIS A 125 -6.44 6.62 7.44
N TYR A 126 -6.13 6.45 6.16
CA TYR A 126 -5.01 5.61 5.71
C TYR A 126 -3.67 6.34 5.80
N ASP A 127 -3.54 7.53 5.21
CA ASP A 127 -2.26 8.26 5.14
C ASP A 127 -1.69 8.54 6.53
N PRO A 128 -2.45 9.04 7.53
CA PRO A 128 -1.92 9.23 8.88
C PRO A 128 -1.47 7.92 9.54
N GLY A 129 -2.22 6.84 9.29
CA GLY A 129 -1.90 5.51 9.82
C GLY A 129 -0.61 4.95 9.23
N TYR A 130 -0.46 5.03 7.90
CA TYR A 130 0.73 4.61 7.19
C TYR A 130 1.94 5.46 7.59
N LEU A 131 1.84 6.79 7.58
CA LEU A 131 2.94 7.68 7.98
C LEU A 131 3.41 7.42 9.41
N LYS A 132 2.48 7.25 10.36
CA LYS A 132 2.82 6.90 11.75
C LYS A 132 3.53 5.55 11.82
N SER A 133 3.03 4.54 11.09
CA SER A 133 3.63 3.22 11.05
C SER A 133 5.03 3.24 10.43
N MET A 134 5.22 3.95 9.32
CA MET A 134 6.50 4.03 8.61
C MET A 134 7.55 4.69 9.49
N ARG A 135 7.26 5.87 10.06
CA ARG A 135 8.16 6.56 11.01
C ARG A 135 8.52 5.70 12.21
N ALA A 136 7.57 4.95 12.75
CA ALA A 136 7.81 4.11 13.92
C ALA A 136 8.65 2.86 13.61
N ASN A 137 8.62 2.36 12.38
CA ASN A 137 9.17 1.05 12.05
C ASN A 137 10.44 1.09 11.19
N PHE A 138 10.67 2.13 10.39
CA PHE A 138 11.77 2.18 9.44
C PHE A 138 12.77 3.29 9.82
N LYS A 139 14.01 2.90 10.16
CA LYS A 139 15.03 3.85 10.63
C LYS A 139 15.38 4.91 9.59
N GLY A 140 15.34 4.56 8.30
CA GLY A 140 15.68 5.46 7.19
C GLY A 140 14.52 6.31 6.67
N PHE A 141 13.33 6.27 7.29
CA PHE A 141 12.13 6.87 6.71
C PHE A 141 12.20 8.41 6.64
N ASP A 142 12.63 9.07 7.70
CA ASP A 142 12.69 10.55 7.73
C ASP A 142 13.76 11.11 6.78
N THR A 143 14.71 10.28 6.35
CA THR A 143 15.76 10.61 5.35
C THR A 143 15.53 9.90 4.02
N ALA A 144 14.33 9.37 3.78
CA ALA A 144 14.04 8.61 2.58
C ALA A 144 14.24 9.45 1.31
N GLN A 145 14.81 8.85 0.27
CA GLN A 145 14.83 9.48 -1.04
C GLN A 145 13.40 9.56 -1.57
N ARG A 146 12.96 10.77 -1.91
CA ARG A 146 11.65 11.02 -2.51
C ARG A 146 11.71 10.69 -3.99
N VAL A 147 10.71 9.94 -4.46
CA VAL A 147 10.55 9.47 -5.83
C VAL A 147 9.19 9.95 -6.31
N PRO A 148 9.08 11.20 -6.80
CA PRO A 148 7.83 11.70 -7.32
C PRO A 148 7.49 10.97 -8.63
N ILE A 149 6.22 10.62 -8.80
CA ILE A 149 5.67 10.04 -10.03
C ILE A 149 4.37 10.76 -10.39
N GLU A 150 4.13 10.95 -11.69
CA GLU A 150 3.01 11.74 -12.17
C GLU A 150 1.68 10.98 -12.07
N ASP A 151 1.72 9.67 -12.34
CA ASP A 151 0.57 8.79 -12.37
C ASP A 151 0.95 7.32 -12.15
N GLY A 152 -0.06 6.45 -12.17
CA GLY A 152 0.09 5.00 -12.09
C GLY A 152 0.31 4.30 -13.43
N ALA A 153 0.53 5.02 -14.53
CA ALA A 153 0.61 4.41 -15.85
C ALA A 153 1.84 3.50 -15.96
N ALA A 154 1.70 2.36 -16.65
CA ALA A 154 2.79 1.41 -16.82
C ALA A 154 4.06 2.02 -17.44
N ALA A 155 3.92 3.03 -18.30
CA ALA A 155 5.04 3.77 -18.88
C ALA A 155 5.82 4.57 -17.82
N THR A 156 5.10 5.30 -16.96
CA THR A 156 5.66 6.06 -15.83
C THR A 156 6.41 5.14 -14.88
N LEU A 157 5.75 4.04 -14.45
CA LEU A 157 6.35 3.08 -13.53
C LEU A 157 7.61 2.43 -14.11
N ARG A 158 7.62 2.05 -15.40
CA ARG A 158 8.82 1.49 -16.05
C ARG A 158 9.98 2.48 -16.14
N ARG A 159 9.69 3.74 -16.47
CA ARG A 159 10.70 4.81 -16.54
C ARG A 159 11.36 5.03 -15.19
N VAL A 160 10.56 5.17 -14.13
CA VAL A 160 11.03 5.39 -12.76
C VAL A 160 11.82 4.18 -12.25
N ALA A 161 11.30 2.96 -12.46
CA ALA A 161 12.02 1.74 -12.10
C ALA A 161 13.38 1.62 -12.81
N SER A 162 13.44 1.99 -14.10
CA SER A 162 14.70 1.99 -14.87
C SER A 162 15.71 3.00 -14.32
N ALA A 163 15.25 4.20 -13.94
CA ALA A 163 16.11 5.22 -13.33
C ALA A 163 16.69 4.74 -11.98
N LEU A 164 15.84 4.15 -11.13
CA LEU A 164 16.26 3.59 -9.83
C LEU A 164 17.30 2.47 -10.00
N LEU A 165 17.11 1.57 -10.97
CA LEU A 165 18.07 0.50 -11.27
C LEU A 165 19.43 1.03 -11.76
N GLN A 166 19.47 2.21 -12.35
CA GLN A 166 20.69 2.86 -12.84
C GLN A 166 21.36 3.76 -11.78
N GLY A 167 20.78 3.87 -10.57
CA GLY A 167 21.27 4.77 -9.54
C GLY A 167 21.05 6.26 -9.87
N ALA A 168 20.20 6.56 -10.84
CA ALA A 168 19.84 7.93 -11.20
C ALA A 168 18.62 8.38 -10.40
N ALA A 169 18.67 9.58 -9.81
CA ALA A 169 17.46 10.20 -9.28
C ALA A 169 16.44 10.35 -10.42
N PRO A 170 15.21 9.82 -10.28
CA PRO A 170 14.18 9.98 -11.30
C PRO A 170 13.94 11.49 -11.50
N ARG A 171 14.26 11.97 -12.70
CA ARG A 171 13.97 13.35 -13.13
C ARG A 171 12.55 13.46 -13.65
#